data_AF-G4W900-F1
#
_entry.id   AF-G4W900-F1
#
_cell.length_a   1.000
_cell.length_b   1.000
_cell.length_c   1.000
_cell.angle_alpha   90.00
_cell.angle_beta   90.00
_cell.angle_gamma   90.00
#
_symmetry.space_group_name_H-M   'P 1'
#
loop_
_entity.id
_entity.type
_entity.pdbx_description
1 polymer ?
#
loop_
_entity_poly.entity_id
_entity_poly.type
_entity_poly.pdbx_seq_one_letter_code
_entity_poly.pdbx_strand_id
1 'polypeptide(L)'
;IAVRFSTVAGESGSADTVRDPRGFAVKFYTEDGNWDLTGNNTPIFFIRDAMLFPSFIHTQKRNPQTHMKDPDMVWDFWSLRPESLHQVSFLFSDRGLPDGFRHMNGYGSHTFKLVNADGQCVYCKFHYKTDQGIKNLPVEEADRLASTSPDYAIGDLFNAIANGNYPSWTFYIQVMTFEQAEKFPFNPFDLTKVWPHKDYPLIPVGKLVLNRNPVNYFAEVEQLAFDPNNMPPGIEPSPDKMLQGRLFSYPDTHRHRLGANYLQLPVNCPYRARVANYQRDGPMCFTDNQGGAPNYFPNSFGAPETQPRCLESRFRVSPDVARYNSADEDNVTQVR
;
A
#
# COMPACT_ATOMS: atom_id res chain seq x y z
N ILE A 1 12.97 9.02 0.33
CA ILE A 1 11.96 7.94 0.18
C ILE A 1 12.63 6.69 -0.38
N ALA A 2 12.05 5.52 -0.17
CA ALA A 2 12.33 4.31 -0.96
C ALA A 2 11.01 3.86 -1.61
N VAL A 3 11.07 3.37 -2.85
CA VAL A 3 9.88 2.99 -3.63
C VAL A 3 10.08 1.62 -4.24
N ARG A 4 9.04 0.79 -4.20
CA ARG A 4 8.99 -0.48 -4.92
C ARG A 4 7.72 -0.54 -5.76
N PHE A 5 7.92 -0.84 -7.04
CA PHE A 5 6.85 -1.18 -7.96
C PHE A 5 6.77 -2.69 -8.15
N SER A 6 5.59 -3.21 -8.50
CA SER A 6 5.43 -4.64 -8.79
C SER A 6 4.16 -4.94 -9.58
N THR A 7 4.09 -6.13 -10.15
CA THR A 7 2.83 -6.83 -10.43
C THR A 7 2.25 -7.42 -9.12
N VAL A 8 1.18 -8.20 -9.20
CA VAL A 8 0.47 -8.79 -8.04
C VAL A 8 0.44 -10.32 -8.09
N ALA A 9 -0.08 -10.90 -9.18
CA ALA A 9 -0.35 -12.33 -9.25
C ALA A 9 0.89 -13.18 -9.55
N GLY A 10 1.80 -12.67 -10.37
CA GLY A 10 3.02 -13.37 -10.81
C GLY A 10 4.01 -13.67 -9.68
N GLU A 11 4.81 -14.73 -9.87
CA GLU A 11 5.97 -15.03 -9.03
C GLU A 11 7.22 -14.27 -9.52
N SER A 12 8.36 -14.41 -8.83
CA SER A 12 9.55 -13.58 -9.08
C SER A 12 10.10 -13.60 -10.52
N GLY A 13 9.82 -14.64 -11.31
CA GLY A 13 10.25 -14.76 -12.71
C GLY A 13 9.15 -14.47 -13.74
N SER A 14 8.00 -13.94 -13.33
CA SER A 14 6.92 -13.58 -14.25
C SER A 14 7.24 -12.28 -15.00
N ALA A 15 6.69 -12.12 -16.20
CA ALA A 15 6.88 -10.91 -16.99
C ALA A 15 6.20 -9.67 -16.38
N ASP A 16 6.82 -8.50 -16.56
CA ASP A 16 6.35 -7.19 -16.10
C ASP A 16 5.13 -6.69 -16.90
N THR A 17 5.03 -7.02 -18.19
CA THR A 17 4.02 -6.48 -19.13
C THR A 17 2.77 -7.34 -19.20
N VAL A 18 2.23 -7.75 -18.05
CA VAL A 18 0.99 -8.55 -17.95
C VAL A 18 -0.17 -7.74 -17.39
N ARG A 19 -1.41 -8.10 -17.75
CA ARG A 19 -2.61 -7.42 -17.22
C ARG A 19 -2.76 -7.75 -15.74
N ASP A 20 -2.57 -6.75 -14.90
CA ASP A 20 -2.57 -6.89 -13.43
C ASP A 20 -2.67 -5.49 -12.81
N PRO A 21 -3.16 -5.29 -11.58
CA PRO A 21 -2.84 -4.07 -10.85
C PRO A 21 -1.31 -3.95 -10.70
N ARG A 22 -0.84 -2.74 -10.40
CA ARG A 22 0.56 -2.52 -10.05
C ARG A 22 0.68 -2.04 -8.61
N GLY A 23 1.55 -2.68 -7.84
CA GLY A 23 1.99 -2.18 -6.56
C GLY A 23 2.78 -0.89 -6.73
N PHE A 24 2.54 0.09 -5.86
CA PHE A 24 3.30 1.33 -5.79
C PHE A 24 3.47 1.70 -4.32
N ALA A 25 4.42 1.06 -3.66
CA ALA A 25 4.70 1.27 -2.25
C ALA A 25 5.78 2.34 -2.05
N VAL A 26 5.55 3.25 -1.11
CA VAL A 26 6.47 4.37 -0.79
C VAL A 26 6.78 4.36 0.70
N LYS A 27 8.07 4.30 1.04
CA LYS A 27 8.61 4.45 2.39
C LYS A 27 9.20 5.84 2.54
N PHE A 28 8.71 6.61 3.50
CA PHE A 28 9.25 7.90 3.90
C PHE A 28 10.05 7.71 5.19
N TYR A 29 11.34 8.02 5.15
CA TYR A 29 12.18 8.03 6.35
C TYR A 29 12.02 9.40 7.02
N THR A 30 11.13 9.50 8.01
CA THR A 30 10.82 10.73 8.74
C THR A 30 11.55 10.76 10.09
N GLU A 31 11.60 11.92 10.72
CA GLU A 31 12.14 12.13 12.06
C GLU A 31 11.33 11.43 13.17
N ASP A 32 10.03 11.20 12.96
CA ASP A 32 9.15 10.48 13.88
C ASP A 32 9.01 8.98 13.51
N GLY A 33 9.93 8.46 12.69
CA GLY A 33 9.97 7.07 12.26
C GLY A 33 9.66 6.89 10.77
N ASN A 34 9.52 5.64 10.32
CA ASN A 34 9.13 5.39 8.94
C ASN A 34 7.62 5.60 8.77
N TRP A 35 7.22 6.23 7.65
CA TRP A 35 5.86 6.17 7.14
C TRP A 35 5.84 5.31 5.89
N ASP A 36 5.01 4.26 5.87
CA ASP A 36 4.84 3.41 4.69
C ASP A 36 3.45 3.62 4.06
N LEU A 37 3.42 4.24 2.89
CA LEU A 37 2.23 4.34 2.05
C LEU A 37 2.26 3.21 1.00
N THR A 38 1.67 2.08 1.37
CA THR A 38 1.62 0.85 0.58
C THR A 38 0.48 0.88 -0.46
N GLY A 39 0.66 1.68 -1.50
CA GLY A 39 -0.37 1.92 -2.51
C GLY A 39 -0.36 0.98 -3.71
N ASN A 40 -1.29 1.25 -4.62
CA ASN A 40 -1.42 0.61 -5.94
C ASN A 40 -1.58 1.68 -7.03
N ASN A 41 -1.53 1.27 -8.29
CA ASN A 41 -1.84 2.12 -9.46
C ASN A 41 -3.34 2.36 -9.70
N THR A 42 -4.20 1.94 -8.76
CA THR A 42 -5.65 2.11 -8.78
C THR A 42 -6.16 2.71 -7.46
N PRO A 43 -7.18 3.60 -7.48
CA PRO A 43 -7.76 4.17 -6.27
C PRO A 43 -8.67 3.21 -5.49
N ILE A 44 -8.96 2.02 -6.02
CA ILE A 44 -9.93 1.05 -5.48
C ILE A 44 -9.35 -0.36 -5.48
N PHE A 45 -10.09 -1.32 -4.93
CA PHE A 45 -9.73 -2.74 -4.96
C PHE A 45 -10.93 -3.65 -5.25
N PHE A 46 -10.67 -4.94 -5.47
CA PHE A 46 -11.68 -5.94 -5.87
C PHE A 46 -12.65 -6.33 -4.75
N ILE A 47 -12.28 -6.10 -3.50
CA ILE A 47 -13.04 -6.53 -2.32
C ILE A 47 -12.94 -5.45 -1.24
N ARG A 48 -13.93 -5.46 -0.33
CA ARG A 48 -14.05 -4.50 0.79
C ARG A 48 -13.97 -5.14 2.17
N ASP A 49 -13.62 -6.42 2.26
CA ASP A 49 -13.43 -7.13 3.53
C ASP A 49 -12.18 -8.01 3.47
N ALA A 50 -11.25 -7.82 4.42
CA ALA A 50 -9.96 -8.49 4.44
C ALA A 50 -10.08 -10.02 4.59
N MET A 51 -11.20 -10.53 5.12
CA MET A 51 -11.42 -11.98 5.23
C MET A 51 -11.43 -12.69 3.88
N LEU A 52 -11.81 -11.99 2.81
CA LEU A 52 -11.85 -12.55 1.45
C LEU A 52 -10.49 -12.48 0.75
N PHE A 53 -9.51 -11.76 1.30
CA PHE A 53 -8.24 -11.50 0.63
C PHE A 53 -7.43 -12.78 0.33
N PRO A 54 -7.26 -13.75 1.25
CA PRO A 54 -6.58 -15.00 0.93
C PRO A 54 -7.27 -15.78 -0.20
N SER A 55 -8.61 -15.87 -0.16
CA SER A 55 -9.39 -16.55 -1.21
C SER A 55 -9.25 -15.85 -2.56
N PHE A 56 -9.34 -14.52 -2.59
CA PHE A 56 -9.11 -13.72 -3.80
C PHE A 56 -7.70 -13.99 -4.37
N ILE A 57 -6.65 -13.94 -3.53
CA ILE A 57 -5.28 -14.18 -4.01
C ILE A 57 -5.10 -15.62 -4.51
N HIS A 58 -5.74 -16.62 -3.90
CA HIS A 58 -5.73 -17.98 -4.42
C HIS A 58 -6.33 -18.06 -5.83
N THR A 59 -7.45 -17.37 -6.08
CA THR A 59 -8.13 -17.42 -7.39
C THR A 59 -7.32 -16.75 -8.49
N GLN A 60 -6.52 -15.74 -8.16
CA GLN A 60 -5.64 -15.06 -9.11
C GLN A 60 -4.32 -15.81 -9.39
N LYS A 61 -4.00 -16.84 -8.59
CA LYS A 61 -2.75 -17.60 -8.70
C LYS A 61 -2.98 -18.94 -9.39
N ARG A 62 -2.31 -19.99 -8.92
CA ARG A 62 -2.21 -21.28 -9.60
C ARG A 62 -3.21 -22.25 -8.99
N ASN A 63 -3.87 -23.03 -9.85
CA ASN A 63 -4.70 -24.13 -9.41
C ASN A 63 -3.88 -25.11 -8.54
N PRO A 64 -4.42 -25.57 -7.40
CA PRO A 64 -3.67 -26.36 -6.44
C PRO A 64 -3.23 -27.75 -6.95
N GLN A 65 -3.89 -28.30 -7.97
CA GLN A 65 -3.53 -29.58 -8.56
C GLN A 65 -2.65 -29.41 -9.80
N THR A 66 -3.04 -28.54 -10.73
CA THR A 66 -2.36 -28.44 -12.04
C THR A 66 -1.19 -27.46 -12.02
N HIS A 67 -1.12 -26.59 -11.02
CA HIS A 67 -0.15 -25.50 -10.91
C HIS A 67 -0.19 -24.48 -12.09
N MET A 68 -1.27 -24.49 -12.87
CA MET A 68 -1.53 -23.57 -13.99
C MET A 68 -2.47 -22.43 -13.58
N LYS A 69 -2.51 -21.35 -14.38
CA LYS A 69 -3.56 -20.33 -14.25
C LYS A 69 -4.91 -20.92 -14.66
N ASP A 70 -5.96 -20.53 -13.95
CA ASP A 70 -7.27 -21.17 -14.04
C ASP A 70 -8.38 -20.11 -14.20
N PRO A 71 -8.93 -19.93 -15.42
CA PRO A 71 -10.01 -18.99 -15.66
C PRO A 71 -11.27 -19.29 -14.87
N ASP A 72 -11.57 -20.56 -14.57
CA ASP A 72 -12.76 -20.93 -13.80
C ASP A 72 -12.61 -20.42 -12.37
N MET A 73 -11.44 -20.61 -11.74
CA MET A 73 -11.18 -20.06 -10.40
C MET A 73 -11.34 -18.54 -10.36
N VAL A 74 -10.77 -17.84 -11.36
CA VAL A 74 -10.81 -16.37 -11.45
C VAL A 74 -12.25 -15.87 -11.56
N TRP A 75 -13.00 -16.40 -12.53
CA TRP A 75 -14.35 -15.90 -12.85
C TRP A 75 -15.44 -16.44 -11.93
N ASP A 76 -15.27 -17.63 -11.33
CA ASP A 76 -16.17 -18.11 -10.27
C ASP A 76 -16.15 -17.11 -9.10
N PHE A 77 -14.97 -16.75 -8.60
CA PHE A 77 -14.86 -15.76 -7.53
C PHE A 77 -15.43 -14.40 -7.92
N TRP A 78 -15.03 -13.82 -9.06
CA TRP A 78 -15.51 -12.48 -9.44
C TRP A 78 -17.00 -12.43 -9.74
N SER A 79 -17.57 -13.48 -10.33
CA SER A 79 -19.01 -13.54 -10.63
C SER A 79 -19.86 -13.69 -9.36
N LEU A 80 -19.35 -14.38 -8.34
CA LEU A 80 -20.01 -14.52 -7.04
C LEU A 80 -19.78 -13.32 -6.10
N ARG A 81 -18.77 -12.50 -6.38
CA ARG A 81 -18.40 -11.30 -5.59
C ARG A 81 -18.53 -10.02 -6.42
N PRO A 82 -19.76 -9.53 -6.67
CA PRO A 82 -20.02 -8.40 -7.55
C PRO A 82 -19.43 -7.07 -7.04
N GLU A 83 -19.00 -6.97 -5.78
CA GLU A 83 -18.23 -5.82 -5.30
C GLU A 83 -16.93 -5.60 -6.10
N SER A 84 -16.44 -6.64 -6.80
CA SER A 84 -15.25 -6.58 -7.64
C SER A 84 -15.43 -5.82 -8.95
N LEU A 85 -16.67 -5.60 -9.40
CA LEU A 85 -16.98 -5.05 -10.72
C LEU A 85 -16.20 -3.76 -11.03
N HIS A 86 -16.11 -2.83 -10.09
CA HIS A 86 -15.43 -1.54 -10.31
C HIS A 86 -13.95 -1.72 -10.63
N GLN A 87 -13.25 -2.55 -9.85
CA GLN A 87 -11.82 -2.80 -10.07
C GLN A 87 -11.59 -3.75 -11.26
N VAL A 88 -12.50 -4.69 -11.54
CA VAL A 88 -12.46 -5.51 -12.75
C VAL A 88 -12.56 -4.62 -14.00
N SER A 89 -13.50 -3.66 -14.03
CA SER A 89 -13.62 -2.68 -15.12
C SER A 89 -12.33 -1.86 -15.28
N PHE A 90 -11.71 -1.40 -14.18
CA PHE A 90 -10.42 -0.71 -14.24
C PHE A 90 -9.32 -1.62 -14.79
N LEU A 91 -9.21 -2.85 -14.30
CA LEU A 91 -8.20 -3.83 -14.69
C LEU A 91 -8.28 -4.19 -16.18
N PHE A 92 -9.48 -4.34 -16.73
CA PHE A 92 -9.69 -4.69 -18.13
C PHE A 92 -9.74 -3.48 -19.08
N SER A 93 -9.64 -2.26 -18.55
CA SER A 93 -9.36 -1.07 -19.36
C SER A 93 -7.90 -1.04 -19.86
N ASP A 94 -7.56 -0.03 -20.66
CA ASP A 94 -6.17 0.22 -21.10
C ASP A 94 -5.19 0.36 -19.92
N ARG A 95 -5.68 0.85 -18.77
CA ARG A 95 -4.86 1.05 -17.56
C ARG A 95 -4.42 -0.24 -16.87
N GLY A 96 -4.93 -1.40 -17.31
CA GLY A 96 -4.43 -2.71 -16.86
C GLY A 96 -3.03 -3.06 -17.37
N LEU A 97 -2.54 -2.35 -18.39
CA LEU A 97 -1.22 -2.55 -19.01
C LEU A 97 -0.47 -1.21 -19.09
N PRO A 98 0.07 -0.67 -17.98
CA PRO A 98 0.88 0.54 -18.03
C PRO A 98 2.19 0.31 -18.80
N ASP A 99 2.64 1.32 -19.55
CA ASP A 99 3.93 1.32 -20.23
C ASP A 99 5.06 1.63 -19.24
N GLY A 100 5.53 0.59 -18.57
CA GLY A 100 6.50 0.72 -17.48
C GLY A 100 5.93 1.39 -16.23
N PHE A 101 6.74 1.50 -15.18
CA PHE A 101 6.28 2.03 -13.89
C PHE A 101 6.17 3.56 -13.87
N ARG A 102 6.84 4.27 -14.78
CA ARG A 102 6.89 5.74 -14.79
C ARG A 102 5.59 6.37 -15.32
N HIS A 103 4.82 5.63 -16.11
CA HIS A 103 3.63 6.12 -16.81
C HIS A 103 2.30 5.72 -16.16
N MET A 104 2.33 5.43 -14.86
CA MET A 104 1.14 5.16 -14.06
C MET A 104 1.05 6.10 -12.86
N ASN A 105 -0.17 6.40 -12.43
CA ASN A 105 -0.41 7.03 -11.13
C ASN A 105 -0.19 6.00 -10.02
N GLY A 106 -0.13 6.47 -8.78
CA GLY A 106 -0.46 5.63 -7.64
C GLY A 106 -1.36 6.32 -6.63
N TYR A 107 -1.87 5.52 -5.71
CA TYR A 107 -2.92 5.88 -4.78
C TYR A 107 -2.71 5.14 -3.47
N GLY A 108 -3.06 5.78 -2.35
CA GLY A 108 -3.21 5.06 -1.08
C GLY A 108 -4.39 4.07 -1.10
N SER A 109 -5.33 4.27 -2.03
CA SER A 109 -6.59 3.57 -2.23
C SER A 109 -7.55 3.70 -1.04
N HIS A 110 -7.13 3.26 0.14
CA HIS A 110 -7.87 3.38 1.39
C HIS A 110 -8.15 4.82 1.78
N THR A 111 -9.21 4.99 2.56
CA THR A 111 -9.39 6.19 3.37
C THR A 111 -8.44 6.11 4.56
N PHE A 112 -7.75 7.20 4.85
CA PHE A 112 -6.92 7.38 6.05
C PHE A 112 -7.48 8.53 6.88
N LYS A 113 -6.94 8.74 8.06
CA LYS A 113 -7.28 9.85 8.95
C LYS A 113 -6.05 10.73 9.15
N LEU A 114 -6.23 12.04 9.08
CA LEU A 114 -5.21 13.04 9.37
C LEU A 114 -5.59 13.76 10.65
N VAL A 115 -4.61 14.01 11.51
CA VAL A 115 -4.79 14.68 12.80
C VAL A 115 -3.87 15.89 12.85
N ASN A 116 -4.43 17.07 13.12
CA ASN A 116 -3.64 18.29 13.27
C ASN A 116 -3.15 18.50 14.71
N ALA A 117 -2.39 19.58 14.94
CA ALA A 117 -1.82 19.91 16.25
C ALA A 117 -2.87 20.17 17.35
N ASP A 118 -4.09 20.56 16.97
CA ASP A 118 -5.21 20.79 17.89
C ASP A 118 -6.00 19.50 18.19
N GLY A 119 -5.57 18.35 17.65
CA GLY A 119 -6.26 17.07 17.77
C GLY A 119 -7.50 16.94 16.89
N GLN A 120 -7.73 17.90 15.97
CA GLN A 120 -8.85 17.84 15.03
C GLN A 120 -8.54 16.83 13.92
N CYS A 121 -9.54 16.02 13.61
CA CYS A 121 -9.41 14.91 12.67
C CYS A 121 -10.20 15.17 11.39
N VAL A 122 -9.63 14.78 10.26
CA VAL A 122 -10.31 14.67 8.97
C VAL A 122 -9.96 13.34 8.33
N TYR A 123 -10.83 12.83 7.45
CA TYR A 123 -10.47 11.73 6.57
C TYR A 123 -9.77 12.22 5.31
N CYS A 124 -8.91 11.39 4.73
CA CYS A 124 -8.23 11.71 3.48
C CYS A 124 -8.07 10.50 2.55
N LYS A 125 -7.81 10.81 1.27
CA LYS A 125 -7.30 9.86 0.26
C LYS A 125 -5.99 10.40 -0.30
N PHE A 126 -4.97 9.55 -0.41
CA PHE A 126 -3.69 9.92 -1.03
C PHE A 126 -3.69 9.61 -2.53
N HIS A 127 -3.23 10.56 -3.34
CA HIS A 127 -3.06 10.41 -4.79
C HIS A 127 -1.67 10.90 -5.19
N TYR A 128 -0.98 10.19 -6.07
CA TYR A 128 0.27 10.66 -6.64
C TYR A 128 0.27 10.43 -8.15
N LYS A 129 0.13 11.53 -8.89
CA LYS A 129 -0.12 11.53 -10.33
C LYS A 129 1.20 11.63 -11.08
N THR A 130 1.41 10.78 -12.09
CA THR A 130 2.66 10.77 -12.87
C THR A 130 2.85 12.12 -13.59
N ASP A 131 4.05 12.69 -13.46
CA ASP A 131 4.42 13.90 -14.21
C ASP A 131 4.88 13.56 -15.64
N GLN A 132 5.03 12.27 -15.98
CA GLN A 132 5.43 11.78 -17.31
C GLN A 132 4.23 11.55 -18.24
N GLY A 133 3.01 11.69 -17.70
CA GLY A 133 1.77 11.38 -18.39
C GLY A 133 1.44 9.87 -18.37
N ILE A 134 0.14 9.58 -18.37
CA ILE A 134 -0.36 8.21 -18.47
C ILE A 134 -0.06 7.66 -19.87
N LYS A 135 0.54 6.48 -19.91
CA LYS A 135 0.81 5.73 -21.14
C LYS A 135 0.60 4.24 -20.88
N ASN A 136 0.03 3.55 -21.86
CA ASN A 136 -0.38 2.16 -21.78
C ASN A 136 0.12 1.38 -22.99
N LEU A 137 0.34 0.08 -22.81
CA LEU A 137 0.72 -0.84 -23.87
C LEU A 137 -0.54 -1.43 -24.52
N PRO A 138 -0.62 -1.46 -25.86
CA PRO A 138 -1.55 -2.35 -26.55
C PRO A 138 -1.32 -3.80 -26.11
N VAL A 139 -2.38 -4.61 -26.10
CA VAL A 139 -2.31 -6.02 -25.66
C VAL A 139 -1.25 -6.80 -26.44
N GLU A 140 -1.23 -6.67 -27.76
CA GLU A 140 -0.28 -7.35 -28.64
C GLU A 140 1.19 -6.99 -28.34
N GLU A 141 1.45 -5.73 -28.01
CA GLU A 141 2.79 -5.27 -27.65
C GLU A 141 3.19 -5.76 -26.26
N ALA A 142 2.24 -5.78 -25.31
CA ALA A 142 2.47 -6.32 -23.99
C ALA A 142 2.81 -7.82 -24.03
N ASP A 143 2.13 -8.60 -24.86
CA ASP A 143 2.40 -10.03 -25.10
C ASP A 143 3.77 -10.24 -25.75
N ARG A 144 4.13 -9.41 -26.74
CA ARG A 144 5.45 -9.44 -27.38
C ARG A 144 6.55 -9.13 -26.37
N LEU A 145 6.38 -8.09 -25.55
CA LEU A 145 7.35 -7.71 -24.51
C LEU A 145 7.45 -8.76 -23.41
N ALA A 146 6.35 -9.42 -23.05
CA ALA A 146 6.36 -10.46 -22.02
C ALA A 146 7.28 -11.64 -22.36
N SER A 147 7.45 -11.94 -23.66
CA SER A 147 8.34 -12.98 -24.16
C SER A 147 9.74 -12.49 -24.52
N THR A 148 9.88 -11.25 -25.00
CA THR A 148 11.15 -10.71 -25.51
C THR A 148 11.95 -9.91 -24.48
N SER A 149 11.29 -9.37 -23.47
CA SER A 149 11.86 -8.55 -22.41
C SER A 149 11.01 -8.68 -21.13
N PRO A 150 10.99 -9.85 -20.47
CA PRO A 150 10.15 -10.07 -19.29
C PRO A 150 10.40 -9.07 -18.16
N ASP A 151 11.60 -8.50 -18.05
CA ASP A 151 11.98 -7.46 -17.07
C ASP A 151 11.82 -6.02 -17.61
N TYR A 152 10.90 -5.80 -18.56
CA TYR A 152 10.74 -4.53 -19.28
C TYR A 152 10.63 -3.32 -18.35
N ALA A 153 9.79 -3.38 -17.32
CA ALA A 153 9.52 -2.24 -16.45
C ALA A 153 10.68 -1.98 -15.47
N ILE A 154 11.39 -3.03 -15.06
CA ILE A 154 12.66 -2.93 -14.33
C ILE A 154 13.71 -2.21 -15.18
N GLY A 155 13.89 -2.66 -16.43
CA GLY A 155 14.85 -2.08 -17.38
C GLY A 155 14.54 -0.61 -17.70
N ASP A 156 13.27 -0.29 -17.97
CA ASP A 156 12.80 1.09 -18.20
C ASP A 156 13.16 2.01 -17.03
N LEU A 157 12.79 1.63 -15.81
CA LEU A 157 13.00 2.47 -14.63
C LEU A 157 14.49 2.66 -14.33
N PHE A 158 15.28 1.58 -14.40
CA PHE A 158 16.71 1.63 -14.14
C PHE A 158 17.42 2.57 -15.14
N ASN A 159 17.13 2.41 -16.43
CA ASN A 159 17.75 3.21 -17.49
C ASN A 159 17.32 4.68 -17.43
N ALA A 160 16.06 4.96 -17.11
CA ALA A 160 15.59 6.35 -16.94
C ALA A 160 16.38 7.07 -15.84
N ILE A 161 16.54 6.43 -14.68
CA ILE A 161 17.29 7.01 -13.56
C ILE A 161 18.80 7.11 -13.88
N ALA A 162 19.39 6.08 -14.48
CA ALA A 162 20.81 6.07 -14.83
C ALA A 162 21.17 7.19 -15.83
N ASN A 163 20.24 7.54 -16.73
CA ASN A 163 20.40 8.60 -17.72
C ASN A 163 19.97 10.00 -17.22
N GLY A 164 19.69 10.16 -15.92
CA GLY A 164 19.26 11.45 -15.35
C GLY A 164 17.82 11.86 -15.66
N ASN A 165 17.03 11.00 -16.32
CA ASN A 165 15.62 11.21 -16.58
C ASN A 165 14.77 10.74 -15.39
N TYR A 166 14.91 11.45 -14.27
CA TYR A 166 14.30 11.08 -12.99
C TYR A 166 12.78 11.15 -13.05
N PRO A 167 12.06 10.01 -12.93
CA PRO A 167 10.62 10.05 -12.86
C PRO A 167 10.15 10.68 -11.56
N SER A 168 9.00 11.32 -11.64
CA SER A 168 8.40 12.06 -10.55
C SER A 168 6.88 12.05 -10.60
N TRP A 169 6.27 12.19 -9.43
CA TRP A 169 4.83 12.24 -9.25
C TRP A 169 4.45 13.42 -8.36
N THR A 170 3.43 14.18 -8.76
CA THR A 170 2.84 15.20 -7.90
C THR A 170 1.90 14.54 -6.90
N PHE A 171 2.12 14.78 -5.60
CA PHE A 171 1.40 14.20 -4.47
C PHE A 171 0.25 15.12 -4.04
N TYR A 172 -0.93 14.54 -3.87
CA TYR A 172 -2.17 15.21 -3.52
C TYR A 172 -2.90 14.45 -2.42
N ILE A 173 -3.80 15.17 -1.75
CA ILE A 173 -4.83 14.59 -0.90
C ILE A 173 -6.23 15.03 -1.34
N GLN A 174 -7.22 14.17 -1.16
CA GLN A 174 -8.60 14.62 -0.94
C GLN A 174 -8.85 14.68 0.56
N VAL A 175 -9.70 15.59 1.02
CA VAL A 175 -10.06 15.75 2.43
C VAL A 175 -11.57 15.68 2.59
N MET A 176 -12.04 14.91 3.56
CA MET A 176 -13.44 14.74 3.92
C MET A 176 -13.60 14.92 5.43
N THR A 177 -14.47 15.83 5.87
CA THR A 177 -14.78 15.98 7.30
C THR A 177 -15.62 14.81 7.81
N PHE A 178 -15.69 14.65 9.13
CA PHE A 178 -16.52 13.60 9.73
C PHE A 178 -18.01 13.82 9.40
N GLU A 179 -18.48 15.07 9.36
CA GLU A 179 -19.87 15.39 8.99
C GLU A 179 -20.16 15.10 7.50
N GLN A 180 -19.16 15.23 6.64
CA GLN A 180 -19.27 14.85 5.23
C GLN A 180 -19.30 13.33 5.07
N ALA A 181 -18.50 12.60 5.85
CA ALA A 181 -18.48 11.14 5.86
C ALA A 181 -19.84 10.54 6.23
N GLU A 182 -20.53 11.10 7.23
CA GLU A 182 -21.90 10.68 7.62
C GLU A 182 -22.96 10.91 6.53
N LYS A 183 -22.68 11.81 5.58
CA LYS A 183 -23.60 12.18 4.49
C LYS A 183 -23.17 11.62 3.13
N PHE A 184 -22.04 10.91 3.08
CA PHE A 184 -21.52 10.38 1.83
C PHE A 184 -22.50 9.32 1.29
N PRO A 185 -22.82 9.31 -0.02
CA PRO A 185 -23.85 8.42 -0.59
C PRO A 185 -23.50 6.92 -0.52
N PHE A 186 -22.24 6.59 -0.21
CA PHE A 186 -21.76 5.24 0.03
C PHE A 186 -21.05 5.19 1.37
N ASN A 187 -20.61 4.01 1.79
CA ASN A 187 -19.65 3.91 2.88
C ASN A 187 -18.32 4.60 2.46
N PRO A 188 -17.88 5.68 3.14
CA PRO A 188 -16.66 6.42 2.76
C PRO A 188 -15.37 5.62 3.02
N PHE A 189 -15.49 4.47 3.70
CA PHE A 189 -14.42 3.52 4.00
C PHE A 189 -14.48 2.25 3.15
N ASP A 190 -15.41 2.17 2.19
CA ASP A 190 -15.48 1.07 1.24
C ASP A 190 -14.38 1.22 0.17
N LEU A 191 -13.46 0.25 0.15
CA LEU A 191 -12.33 0.23 -0.77
C LEU A 191 -12.71 0.01 -2.24
N THR A 192 -13.96 -0.37 -2.55
CA THR A 192 -14.44 -0.44 -3.94
C THR A 192 -15.02 0.89 -4.42
N LYS A 193 -14.95 1.97 -3.63
CA LYS A 193 -15.50 3.29 -3.94
C LYS A 193 -14.42 4.36 -4.04
N VAL A 194 -14.64 5.30 -4.95
CA VAL A 194 -13.88 6.56 -5.04
C VAL A 194 -14.67 7.71 -4.42
N TRP A 195 -13.95 8.76 -3.99
CA TRP A 195 -14.56 10.04 -3.68
C TRP A 195 -14.56 10.90 -4.95
N PRO A 196 -15.72 11.34 -5.47
CA PRO A 196 -15.78 12.10 -6.71
C PRO A 196 -14.94 13.39 -6.61
N HIS A 197 -14.08 13.63 -7.59
CA HIS A 197 -13.19 14.82 -7.57
C HIS A 197 -13.95 16.15 -7.61
N LYS A 198 -15.19 16.16 -8.14
CA LYS A 198 -16.05 17.36 -8.13
C LYS A 198 -16.43 17.77 -6.71
N ASP A 199 -16.70 16.79 -5.86
CA ASP A 199 -17.16 17.02 -4.48
C ASP A 199 -15.98 17.15 -3.52
N TYR A 200 -14.90 16.41 -3.81
CA TYR A 200 -13.66 16.38 -3.02
C TYR A 200 -12.47 16.65 -3.94
N PRO A 201 -12.16 17.92 -4.25
CA PRO A 201 -11.06 18.27 -5.15
C PRO A 201 -9.70 17.85 -4.60
N LEU A 202 -8.74 17.61 -5.52
CA LEU A 202 -7.36 17.29 -5.15
C LEU A 202 -6.65 18.53 -4.61
N ILE A 203 -6.05 18.40 -3.43
CA ILE A 203 -5.24 19.44 -2.79
C ILE A 203 -3.77 19.06 -2.98
N PRO A 204 -2.95 19.91 -3.63
CA PRO A 204 -1.53 19.63 -3.83
C PRO A 204 -0.77 19.67 -2.51
N VAL A 205 0.16 18.73 -2.32
CA VAL A 205 0.96 18.59 -1.09
C VAL A 205 2.46 18.65 -1.37
N GLY A 206 2.93 17.94 -2.39
CA GLY A 206 4.36 17.84 -2.66
C GLY A 206 4.70 17.02 -3.89
N LYS A 207 5.93 16.52 -3.97
CA LYS A 207 6.45 15.79 -5.13
C LYS A 207 7.29 14.58 -4.69
N LEU A 208 7.04 13.43 -5.30
CA LEU A 208 7.88 12.24 -5.20
C LEU A 208 8.84 12.24 -6.38
N VAL A 209 10.14 12.09 -6.15
CA VAL A 209 11.17 12.03 -7.21
C VAL A 209 12.06 10.81 -6.96
N LEU A 210 12.27 10.00 -8.00
CA LEU A 210 13.18 8.86 -7.96
C LEU A 210 14.44 9.20 -8.75
N ASN A 211 15.54 9.41 -8.04
CA ASN A 211 16.80 9.88 -8.62
C ASN A 211 18.00 8.99 -8.32
N ARG A 212 17.78 7.81 -7.75
CA ARG A 212 18.83 6.86 -7.38
C ARG A 212 18.36 5.43 -7.59
N ASN A 213 19.11 4.66 -8.37
CA ASN A 213 18.92 3.22 -8.49
C ASN A 213 19.44 2.49 -7.24
N PRO A 214 18.91 1.31 -6.92
CA PRO A 214 19.54 0.43 -5.94
C PRO A 214 20.96 0.07 -6.39
N VAL A 215 21.90 -0.06 -5.46
CA VAL A 215 23.25 -0.56 -5.75
C VAL A 215 23.24 -2.09 -5.76
N ASN A 216 22.51 -2.70 -4.83
CA ASN A 216 22.26 -4.14 -4.82
C ASN A 216 20.75 -4.43 -4.72
N TYR A 217 20.20 -5.06 -5.76
CA TYR A 217 18.75 -5.36 -5.82
C TYR A 217 18.28 -6.20 -4.64
N PHE A 218 19.01 -7.26 -4.28
CA PHE A 218 18.56 -8.16 -3.22
C PHE A 218 18.50 -7.45 -1.86
N ALA A 219 19.55 -6.71 -1.50
CA ALA A 219 19.63 -6.00 -0.23
C ALA A 219 18.68 -4.80 -0.13
N GLU A 220 18.45 -4.09 -1.23
CA GLU A 220 17.72 -2.82 -1.22
C GLU A 220 16.29 -2.90 -1.79
N VAL A 221 15.94 -3.96 -2.52
CA VAL A 221 14.62 -4.13 -3.15
C VAL A 221 13.92 -5.40 -2.70
N GLU A 222 14.57 -6.56 -2.78
CA GLU A 222 13.94 -7.83 -2.41
C GLU A 222 13.68 -7.92 -0.90
N GLN A 223 14.63 -7.42 -0.10
CA GLN A 223 14.50 -7.32 1.35
C GLN A 223 13.68 -6.13 1.84
N LEU A 224 13.18 -5.29 0.94
CA LEU A 224 12.37 -4.14 1.31
C LEU A 224 11.03 -4.62 1.89
N ALA A 225 10.63 -4.02 3.01
CA ALA A 225 9.39 -4.27 3.73
C ALA A 225 8.65 -2.95 3.95
N PHE A 226 7.37 -2.91 3.59
CA PHE A 226 6.50 -1.75 3.81
C PHE A 226 5.32 -2.17 4.66
N ASP A 227 5.15 -1.59 5.84
CA ASP A 227 4.06 -1.95 6.74
C ASP A 227 3.02 -0.84 6.81
N PRO A 228 1.76 -1.07 6.41
CA PRO A 228 0.72 -0.04 6.48
C PRO A 228 0.49 0.48 7.90
N ASN A 229 0.92 -0.24 8.94
CA ASN A 229 0.86 0.24 10.33
C ASN A 229 2.03 1.14 10.75
N ASN A 230 3.05 1.33 9.90
CA ASN A 230 4.07 2.34 10.08
C ASN A 230 3.48 3.70 9.68
N MET A 231 2.79 4.34 10.63
CA MET A 231 2.25 5.69 10.49
C MET A 231 2.78 6.59 11.61
N PRO A 232 3.46 7.70 11.29
CA PRO A 232 3.92 8.65 12.30
C PRO A 232 2.75 9.49 12.85
N PRO A 233 2.94 10.19 13.99
CA PRO A 233 1.92 11.09 14.54
C PRO A 233 1.36 12.05 13.48
N GLY A 234 0.02 12.19 13.46
CA GLY A 234 -0.70 12.98 12.46
C GLY A 234 -1.27 12.18 11.29
N ILE A 235 -0.86 10.92 11.10
CA ILE A 235 -1.44 10.00 10.11
C ILE A 235 -1.93 8.75 10.86
N GLU A 236 -3.20 8.39 10.65
CA GLU A 236 -3.85 7.26 11.32
C GLU A 236 -4.70 6.44 10.34
N PRO A 237 -4.98 5.16 10.65
CA PRO A 237 -5.90 4.38 9.84
C PRO A 237 -7.35 4.86 10.01
N SER A 238 -8.17 4.63 8.97
CA SER A 238 -9.63 4.74 9.06
C SER A 238 -10.27 3.39 9.42
N PRO A 239 -11.60 3.34 9.67
CA PRO A 239 -12.34 2.08 9.86
C PRO A 239 -12.50 1.18 8.62
N ASP A 240 -11.83 1.47 7.49
CA ASP A 240 -11.82 0.61 6.30
C ASP A 240 -11.39 -0.82 6.66
N LYS A 241 -12.31 -1.78 6.53
CA LYS A 241 -12.09 -3.19 6.92
C LYS A 241 -10.87 -3.82 6.22
N MET A 242 -10.61 -3.43 4.98
CA MET A 242 -9.43 -3.89 4.25
C MET A 242 -8.16 -3.30 4.85
N LEU A 243 -8.14 -1.98 5.11
CA LEU A 243 -7.00 -1.35 5.76
C LEU A 243 -6.71 -1.98 7.12
N GLN A 244 -7.75 -2.21 7.93
CA GLN A 244 -7.63 -2.83 9.25
C GLN A 244 -6.95 -4.22 9.20
N GLY A 245 -7.32 -5.07 8.24
CA GLY A 245 -6.65 -6.36 8.05
C GLY A 245 -5.18 -6.22 7.64
N ARG A 246 -4.85 -5.19 6.85
CA ARG A 246 -3.48 -4.90 6.41
C ARG A 246 -2.56 -4.39 7.52
N LEU A 247 -3.10 -3.77 8.57
CA LEU A 247 -2.31 -3.35 9.74
C LEU A 247 -1.65 -4.53 10.45
N PHE A 248 -2.26 -5.72 10.35
CA PHE A 248 -1.73 -6.96 10.89
C PHE A 248 -0.87 -7.72 9.87
N SER A 249 -1.38 -7.93 8.66
CA SER A 249 -0.84 -8.95 7.75
C SER A 249 0.58 -8.66 7.24
N TYR A 250 0.97 -7.40 7.10
CA TYR A 250 2.28 -7.02 6.56
C TYR A 250 3.42 -7.29 7.55
N PRO A 251 3.38 -6.77 8.80
CA PRO A 251 4.39 -7.13 9.79
C PRO A 251 4.47 -8.64 10.04
N ASP A 252 3.33 -9.34 10.00
CA ASP A 252 3.26 -10.79 10.15
C ASP A 252 4.02 -11.52 9.03
N THR A 253 3.71 -11.22 7.76
CA THR A 253 4.41 -11.84 6.63
C THR A 253 5.89 -11.43 6.57
N HIS A 254 6.26 -10.22 7.02
CA HIS A 254 7.66 -9.79 7.07
C HIS A 254 8.47 -10.54 8.11
N ARG A 255 7.91 -10.82 9.29
CA ARG A 255 8.57 -11.67 10.30
C ARG A 255 8.83 -13.08 9.79
N HIS A 256 7.94 -13.60 8.94
CA HIS A 256 8.16 -14.88 8.26
C HIS A 256 9.19 -14.79 7.13
N ARG A 257 9.00 -13.87 6.17
CA ARG A 257 9.77 -13.77 4.93
C ARG A 257 11.21 -13.31 5.14
N LEU A 258 11.44 -12.39 6.07
CA LEU A 258 12.73 -11.73 6.29
C LEU A 258 13.32 -12.05 7.67
N GLY A 259 12.49 -12.50 8.62
CA GLY A 259 12.88 -12.82 9.98
C GLY A 259 12.36 -11.81 11.01
N ALA A 260 12.37 -12.20 12.29
CA ALA A 260 11.80 -11.40 13.38
C ALA A 260 12.40 -9.99 13.48
N ASN A 261 13.69 -9.84 13.16
CA ASN A 261 14.44 -8.58 13.21
C ASN A 261 14.57 -7.87 11.85
N TYR A 262 13.65 -8.08 10.90
CA TYR A 262 13.73 -7.50 9.55
C TYR A 262 13.82 -5.96 9.52
N LEU A 263 13.32 -5.27 10.56
CA LEU A 263 13.44 -3.82 10.71
C LEU A 263 14.88 -3.35 10.97
N GLN A 264 15.79 -4.26 11.33
CA GLN A 264 17.22 -3.96 11.46
C GLN A 264 17.96 -3.99 10.11
N LEU A 265 17.34 -4.50 9.04
CA LEU A 265 17.92 -4.45 7.70
C LEU A 265 18.05 -2.99 7.24
N PRO A 266 19.18 -2.59 6.61
CA PRO A 266 19.46 -1.18 6.32
C PRO A 266 18.35 -0.42 5.57
N VAL A 267 17.71 -1.06 4.58
CA VAL A 267 16.64 -0.42 3.80
C VAL A 267 15.34 -0.26 4.59
N ASN A 268 15.11 -1.08 5.62
CA ASN A 268 13.91 -1.05 6.45
C ASN A 268 14.10 -0.24 7.74
N CYS A 269 15.35 -0.02 8.15
CA CYS A 269 15.69 0.72 9.36
C CYS A 269 15.17 2.16 9.30
N PRO A 270 14.48 2.66 10.34
CA PRO A 270 14.06 4.05 10.44
C PRO A 270 15.25 4.95 10.81
N TYR A 271 16.29 4.99 9.97
CA TYR A 271 17.58 5.62 10.26
C TYR A 271 17.51 7.13 10.50
N ARG A 272 16.38 7.79 10.20
CA ARG A 272 16.12 9.20 10.48
C ARG A 272 15.57 9.46 11.88
N ALA A 273 15.17 8.41 12.59
CA ALA A 273 14.66 8.45 13.95
C ALA A 273 15.57 7.68 14.91
N ARG A 274 15.45 7.95 16.22
CA ARG A 274 16.12 7.15 17.24
C ARG A 274 15.17 6.06 17.75
N VAL A 275 15.44 4.81 17.43
CA VAL A 275 14.71 3.66 17.97
C VAL A 275 15.19 3.41 19.40
N ALA A 276 14.30 3.58 20.38
CA ALA A 276 14.59 3.30 21.79
C ALA A 276 13.33 2.75 22.44
N ASN A 277 13.36 1.49 22.89
CA ASN A 277 12.20 0.78 23.42
C ASN A 277 12.64 -0.41 24.30
N TYR A 278 11.67 -1.28 24.62
CA TYR A 278 11.86 -2.43 25.51
C TYR A 278 11.95 -3.77 24.78
N GLN A 279 11.98 -3.78 23.44
CA GLN A 279 12.19 -5.01 22.65
C GLN A 279 13.67 -5.42 22.69
N ARG A 280 13.94 -6.72 22.75
CA ARG A 280 15.28 -7.32 22.82
C ARG A 280 15.34 -8.65 22.05
N ASP A 281 16.57 -9.06 21.76
CA ASP A 281 16.94 -10.40 21.29
C ASP A 281 16.44 -10.72 19.86
N GLY A 282 15.88 -11.92 19.67
CA GLY A 282 15.45 -12.42 18.37
C GLY A 282 16.61 -12.93 17.48
N PRO A 283 16.31 -13.81 16.51
CA PRO A 283 17.32 -14.30 15.57
C PRO A 283 17.93 -13.15 14.77
N MET A 284 19.23 -13.28 14.47
CA MET A 284 19.98 -12.29 13.68
C MET A 284 19.85 -10.85 14.23
N CYS A 285 19.98 -10.67 15.54
CA CYS A 285 20.12 -9.32 16.09
C CYS A 285 21.48 -8.75 15.64
N PHE A 286 21.46 -7.73 14.77
CA PHE A 286 22.64 -7.16 14.11
C PHE A 286 23.15 -5.87 14.77
N THR A 287 22.39 -5.30 15.71
CA THR A 287 22.77 -4.12 16.48
C THR A 287 23.35 -4.51 17.84
N ASP A 288 23.68 -3.54 18.69
CA ASP A 288 24.09 -3.77 20.07
C ASP A 288 22.94 -4.23 21.00
N ASN A 289 21.76 -4.52 20.44
CA ASN A 289 20.54 -4.92 21.15
C ASN A 289 20.12 -3.90 22.24
N GLN A 290 20.42 -2.61 22.03
CA GLN A 290 20.22 -1.53 23.02
C GLN A 290 21.06 -1.68 24.31
N GLY A 291 22.13 -2.48 24.26
CA GLY A 291 23.13 -2.62 25.32
C GLY A 291 22.56 -3.02 26.68
N GLY A 292 23.10 -2.41 27.74
CA GLY A 292 22.68 -2.64 29.14
C GLY A 292 21.47 -1.83 29.61
N ALA A 293 20.71 -1.21 28.70
CA ALA A 293 19.54 -0.41 29.07
C ALA A 293 18.43 -1.27 29.72
N PRO A 294 17.73 -0.78 30.77
CA PRO A 294 16.60 -1.50 31.36
C PRO A 294 15.59 -1.95 30.30
N ASN A 295 15.18 -3.22 30.38
CA ASN A 295 14.34 -3.88 29.37
C ASN A 295 12.88 -4.07 29.80
N TYR A 296 12.43 -3.35 30.84
CA TYR A 296 11.05 -3.39 31.33
C TYR A 296 10.48 -1.98 31.55
N PHE A 297 9.16 -1.83 31.40
CA PHE A 297 8.42 -0.58 31.58
C PHE A 297 7.18 -0.80 32.47
N PRO A 298 6.89 0.09 33.44
CA PRO A 298 7.69 1.26 33.83
C PRO A 298 8.96 0.87 34.62
N ASN A 299 9.95 1.76 34.69
CA ASN A 299 11.18 1.58 35.49
C ASN A 299 11.65 2.90 36.13
N SER A 300 12.57 2.82 37.09
CA SER A 300 13.11 3.98 37.83
C SER A 300 14.58 4.29 37.45
N PHE A 301 15.03 3.82 36.29
CA PHE A 301 16.45 3.84 35.90
C PHE A 301 16.72 4.64 34.62
N GLY A 302 15.78 5.52 34.23
CA GLY A 302 15.97 6.47 33.12
C GLY A 302 15.95 5.85 31.72
N ALA A 303 15.31 4.70 31.54
CA ALA A 303 15.10 4.11 30.22
C ALA A 303 14.00 4.87 29.43
N PRO A 304 13.73 4.53 28.15
CA PRO A 304 12.81 5.29 27.30
C PRO A 304 11.39 5.47 27.88
N GLU A 305 10.86 6.68 27.82
CA GLU A 305 9.51 7.03 28.28
C GLU A 305 8.52 7.20 27.12
N THR A 306 7.23 7.07 27.41
CA THR A 306 6.17 7.36 26.43
C THR A 306 6.04 8.87 26.21
N GLN A 307 5.61 9.26 25.01
CA GLN A 307 5.38 10.67 24.68
C GLN A 307 3.87 10.95 24.56
N PRO A 308 3.25 11.67 25.51
CA PRO A 308 1.81 11.96 25.46
C PRO A 308 1.35 12.71 24.20
N ARG A 309 2.25 13.49 23.57
CA ARG A 309 1.97 14.18 22.30
C ARG A 309 1.71 13.23 21.11
N CYS A 310 2.08 11.97 21.24
CA CYS A 310 1.95 10.94 20.20
C CYS A 310 0.73 10.04 20.41
N LEU A 311 -0.15 10.36 21.37
CA LEU A 311 -1.38 9.62 21.58
C LEU A 311 -2.30 9.71 20.36
N GLU A 312 -2.93 8.59 20.03
CA GLU A 312 -3.87 8.51 18.93
C GLU A 312 -5.13 9.33 19.20
N SER A 313 -5.74 9.80 18.12
CA SER A 313 -7.03 10.47 18.19
C SER A 313 -8.13 9.54 18.69
N ARG A 314 -8.98 10.06 19.57
CA ARG A 314 -10.10 9.31 20.15
C ARG A 314 -11.35 9.49 19.29
N PHE A 315 -12.07 8.41 19.05
CA PHE A 315 -13.36 8.43 18.37
C PHE A 315 -14.36 7.53 19.11
N ARG A 316 -15.65 7.84 18.98
CA ARG A 316 -16.73 7.06 19.61
C ARG A 316 -17.22 5.98 18.65
N VAL A 317 -17.52 4.82 19.20
CA VAL A 317 -18.02 3.64 18.47
C VAL A 317 -19.25 3.17 19.25
N SER A 318 -20.39 3.03 18.57
CA SER A 318 -21.68 2.64 19.18
C SER A 318 -22.42 1.39 18.59
N PRO A 319 -21.84 0.55 17.70
CA PRO A 319 -22.48 -0.68 17.25
C PRO A 319 -22.23 -1.87 18.20
N ASP A 320 -23.03 -2.93 18.03
CA ASP A 320 -22.72 -4.24 18.59
C ASP A 320 -21.42 -4.81 17.99
N VAL A 321 -20.72 -5.66 18.74
CA VAL A 321 -19.58 -6.40 18.18
C VAL A 321 -20.12 -7.59 17.38
N ALA A 322 -20.21 -7.44 16.06
CA ALA A 322 -20.73 -8.46 15.15
C ALA A 322 -20.00 -8.47 13.80
N ARG A 323 -20.24 -9.52 13.01
CA ARG A 323 -19.80 -9.59 11.60
C ARG A 323 -20.85 -8.96 10.70
N TYR A 324 -20.75 -7.64 10.51
CA TYR A 324 -21.64 -6.91 9.61
C TYR A 324 -21.39 -7.30 8.14
N ASN A 325 -22.40 -7.85 7.49
CA ASN A 325 -22.38 -8.14 6.06
C ASN A 325 -22.25 -6.84 5.25
N SER A 326 -21.41 -6.87 4.23
CA SER A 326 -21.19 -5.74 3.29
C SER A 326 -21.24 -6.20 1.83
N ALA A 327 -21.69 -7.43 1.56
CA ALA A 327 -21.78 -7.99 0.21
C ALA A 327 -22.85 -7.29 -0.65
N ASP A 328 -23.89 -6.76 -0.01
CA ASP A 328 -25.05 -6.11 -0.60
C ASP A 328 -24.95 -4.58 -0.64
N GLU A 329 -23.87 -3.97 -0.13
CA GLU A 329 -23.58 -2.56 -0.40
C GLU A 329 -23.44 -2.34 -1.93
N ASP A 330 -23.75 -1.13 -2.41
CA ASP A 330 -23.84 -0.83 -3.85
C ASP A 330 -22.62 -1.30 -4.66
N ASN A 331 -22.83 -2.13 -5.67
CA ASN A 331 -21.75 -2.74 -6.46
C ASN A 331 -21.65 -2.21 -7.90
N VAL A 332 -22.51 -1.27 -8.30
CA VAL A 332 -22.69 -0.92 -9.72
C VAL A 332 -22.73 0.58 -10.00
N THR A 333 -23.11 1.42 -9.05
CA THR A 333 -23.39 2.84 -9.33
C THR A 333 -22.16 3.62 -9.74
N GLN A 334 -20.98 3.36 -9.16
CA GLN A 334 -19.73 4.00 -9.60
C GLN A 334 -19.05 3.28 -10.78
N VAL A 335 -19.53 2.07 -11.12
CA VAL A 335 -19.05 1.32 -12.29
C VAL A 335 -19.69 1.83 -13.57
N ARG A 336 -20.96 2.24 -13.47
CA ARG A 336 -21.75 2.88 -14.52
C ARG A 336 -21.32 4.33 -14.72
#